data_AF-A0A4Z0FQ26-F1
#
_entry.id   AF-A0A4Z0FQ26-F1
#
_cell.length_a   1.000
_cell.length_b   1.000
_cell.length_c   1.000
_cell.angle_alpha   90.00
_cell.angle_beta   90.00
_cell.angle_gamma   90.00
#
_symmetry.space_group_name_H-M   'P 1'
#
loop_
_entity.id
_entity.type
_entity.pdbx_description
1 polymer ?
#
loop_
_entity_poly.entity_id
_entity_poly.type
_entity_poly.pdbx_seq_one_letter_code
_entity_poly.pdbx_strand_id
1 'polypeptide(L)'
;MPLPSGHEPGSAVPASDSAPASGPSRGRGPAARRPLSRRLLLGASATGLVTALTAGAVNQSANGAQLRGTRGSSGVRLRWLGNNGWEIRIDRPGKQPATVLIDPWLTRFHTGTYTPAGADPKTELTVDTDLIDRHRLVADQILVTHGHYDHLPDVPHLARTTGATVLGTETHANLLRALGAPEGQLSVVSGGEYLRCDGYTIRVLRSLHSMPGPRAQVPFPGT
;
A
#
# COMPACT_ATOMS: atom_id res chain seq x y z
N MET A 1 47.85 -52.24 35.81
CA MET A 1 49.12 -51.78 35.19
C MET A 1 48.83 -50.53 34.34
N PRO A 2 49.80 -49.61 34.19
CA PRO A 2 49.68 -48.22 34.70
C PRO A 2 49.37 -47.12 33.65
N LEU A 3 48.94 -45.96 34.18
CA LEU A 3 48.98 -44.59 33.61
C LEU A 3 50.44 -44.17 33.29
N PRO A 4 50.77 -43.12 32.47
CA PRO A 4 50.37 -41.72 32.74
C PRO A 4 50.28 -40.75 31.50
N SER A 5 49.44 -39.69 31.53
CA SER A 5 49.68 -38.28 31.92
C SER A 5 50.19 -37.32 30.81
N GLY A 6 49.62 -36.10 30.81
CA GLY A 6 50.15 -34.87 30.15
C GLY A 6 49.47 -34.57 28.81
N HIS A 7 49.04 -33.35 28.46
CA HIS A 7 49.52 -32.03 28.87
C HIS A 7 48.47 -30.93 28.58
N GLU A 8 48.38 -30.00 29.54
CA GLU A 8 47.88 -28.62 29.66
C GLU A 8 47.36 -27.76 28.46
N PRO A 9 46.56 -26.71 28.75
CA PRO A 9 45.86 -25.86 27.79
C PRO A 9 46.68 -24.64 27.32
N GLY A 10 46.53 -24.30 26.03
CA GLY A 10 47.19 -23.14 25.40
C GLY A 10 46.46 -21.82 25.62
N SER A 11 47.19 -20.92 26.29
CA SER A 11 46.95 -19.53 26.65
C SER A 11 46.22 -18.63 25.64
N ALA A 12 45.43 -17.72 26.22
CA ALA A 12 44.89 -16.50 25.65
C ALA A 12 45.97 -15.60 25.01
N VAL A 13 45.59 -14.94 23.93
CA VAL A 13 46.34 -13.85 23.29
C VAL A 13 45.63 -12.53 23.59
N PRO A 14 46.31 -11.50 24.13
CA PRO A 14 45.71 -10.18 24.36
C PRO A 14 45.72 -9.35 23.07
N ALA A 15 44.62 -8.67 22.78
CA ALA A 15 44.58 -7.60 21.78
C ALA A 15 45.10 -6.31 22.45
N SER A 16 46.26 -5.85 21.99
CA SER A 16 46.91 -4.62 22.42
C SER A 16 46.24 -3.38 21.81
N ASP A 17 45.99 -2.43 22.68
CA ASP A 17 45.60 -1.05 22.41
C ASP A 17 46.82 -0.25 21.91
N SER A 18 46.70 0.51 20.81
CA SER A 18 47.54 1.70 20.57
C SER A 18 47.02 2.56 19.42
N ALA A 19 46.62 3.78 19.76
CA ALA A 19 46.55 4.92 18.86
C ALA A 19 47.97 5.39 18.45
N PRO A 20 48.06 6.26 17.42
CA PRO A 20 48.84 7.47 17.62
C PRO A 20 48.11 8.76 17.19
N ALA A 21 48.55 9.85 17.81
CA ALA A 21 47.96 11.17 17.80
C ALA A 21 48.52 12.13 16.72
N SER A 22 47.62 13.00 16.25
CA SER A 22 47.73 14.46 16.01
C SER A 22 48.77 15.12 15.07
N GLY A 23 48.22 15.87 14.09
CA GLY A 23 48.52 17.30 13.81
C GLY A 23 48.85 17.68 12.34
N PRO A 24 48.65 18.94 11.86
CA PRO A 24 47.88 20.08 12.37
C PRO A 24 46.91 20.74 11.33
N SER A 25 46.23 21.78 11.82
CA SER A 25 45.10 22.59 11.32
C SER A 25 45.29 23.46 10.06
N ARG A 26 44.19 23.63 9.28
CA ARG A 26 43.68 24.86 8.61
C ARG A 26 42.18 24.62 8.33
N GLY A 27 41.20 25.51 8.36
CA GLY A 27 41.03 26.94 8.59
C GLY A 27 39.51 27.22 8.61
N ARG A 28 39.08 28.22 9.38
CA ARG A 28 37.67 28.57 9.69
C ARG A 28 37.04 29.40 8.56
N GLY A 29 35.75 29.20 8.29
CA GLY A 29 34.89 30.17 7.60
C GLY A 29 33.43 29.71 7.53
N PRO A 30 32.47 30.34 8.22
CA PRO A 30 31.06 29.96 8.16
C PRO A 30 30.36 30.61 6.97
N ALA A 31 29.76 29.81 6.09
CA ALA A 31 28.87 30.30 5.04
C ALA A 31 27.50 30.63 5.64
N ALA A 32 27.17 31.93 5.67
CA ALA A 32 25.91 32.47 6.16
C ALA A 32 24.72 31.98 5.31
N ARG A 33 23.75 31.31 5.97
CA ARG A 33 22.44 31.02 5.39
C ARG A 33 21.59 32.29 5.41
N ARG A 34 21.22 32.81 4.24
CA ARG A 34 20.27 33.93 4.09
C ARG A 34 18.83 33.40 4.29
N PRO A 35 18.00 34.00 5.15
CA PRO A 35 16.58 33.67 5.21
C PRO A 35 15.84 34.37 4.06
N LEU A 36 14.98 33.64 3.36
CA LEU A 36 14.02 34.22 2.42
C LEU A 36 12.84 34.79 3.22
N SER A 37 12.78 36.12 3.30
CA SER A 37 11.71 36.86 3.93
C SER A 37 10.46 36.86 3.05
N ARG A 38 9.36 36.26 3.55
CA ARG A 38 8.00 36.59 3.14
C ARG A 38 7.71 38.02 3.60
N ARG A 39 7.49 38.96 2.68
CA ARG A 39 6.54 40.08 2.83
C ARG A 39 6.50 40.96 1.57
N LEU A 40 5.26 41.15 1.12
CA LEU A 40 4.68 42.27 0.36
C LEU A 40 5.19 42.56 -1.05
N LEU A 41 4.24 42.63 -2.00
CA LEU A 41 3.85 43.91 -2.59
C LEU A 41 2.38 43.83 -3.04
N LEU A 42 1.53 44.51 -2.26
CA LEU A 42 0.25 45.06 -2.72
C LEU A 42 0.57 46.37 -3.46
N GLY A 43 -0.05 46.60 -4.61
CA GLY A 43 -0.12 47.88 -5.31
C GLY A 43 -1.08 47.70 -6.49
N ALA A 44 -2.36 48.06 -6.34
CA ALA A 44 -2.94 49.40 -6.48
C ALA A 44 -3.28 49.74 -7.95
N SER A 45 -4.42 50.41 -8.10
CA SER A 45 -5.38 50.34 -9.20
C SER A 45 -5.29 51.50 -10.20
N ALA A 46 -6.03 51.35 -11.31
CA ALA A 46 -6.55 52.37 -12.25
C ALA A 46 -5.53 52.96 -13.26
N THR A 47 -5.81 53.22 -14.54
CA THR A 47 -7.06 53.67 -15.17
C THR A 47 -6.98 53.54 -16.71
N GLY A 48 -8.10 53.24 -17.38
CA GLY A 48 -8.54 53.91 -18.62
C GLY A 48 -8.00 53.49 -19.99
N LEU A 49 -8.80 52.70 -20.73
CA LEU A 49 -9.18 52.99 -22.13
C LEU A 49 -10.34 52.07 -22.53
N VAL A 50 -11.53 52.66 -22.68
CA VAL A 50 -12.71 52.00 -23.23
C VAL A 50 -12.64 52.14 -24.74
N THR A 51 -12.34 51.04 -25.44
CA THR A 51 -12.51 50.95 -26.90
C THR A 51 -13.73 50.08 -27.16
N ALA A 52 -14.85 50.72 -27.53
CA ALA A 52 -16.05 50.04 -27.96
C ALA A 52 -15.81 49.41 -29.34
N LEU A 53 -15.52 48.11 -29.37
CA LEU A 53 -15.63 47.29 -30.59
C LEU A 53 -16.97 46.55 -30.52
N THR A 54 -17.92 46.99 -31.32
CA THR A 54 -19.14 46.25 -31.66
C THR A 54 -18.76 45.04 -32.49
N ALA A 55 -18.33 43.95 -31.84
CA ALA A 55 -18.24 42.64 -32.47
C ALA A 55 -19.66 42.07 -32.52
N GLY A 56 -20.20 41.96 -33.74
CA GLY A 56 -21.52 41.41 -33.99
C GLY A 56 -21.70 40.07 -33.30
N ALA A 57 -22.81 39.94 -32.58
CA ALA A 57 -23.25 38.67 -32.03
C ALA A 57 -23.60 37.74 -33.20
N VAL A 58 -22.62 36.95 -33.63
CA VAL A 58 -22.89 35.71 -34.34
C VAL A 58 -23.68 34.84 -33.38
N ASN A 59 -24.99 34.79 -33.58
CA ASN A 59 -25.85 33.75 -33.04
C ASN A 59 -25.38 32.42 -33.64
N GLN A 60 -24.33 31.85 -33.06
CA GLN A 60 -24.09 30.43 -33.17
C GLN A 60 -25.25 29.76 -32.45
N SER A 61 -26.30 29.44 -33.20
CA SER A 61 -27.28 28.47 -32.78
C SER A 61 -26.52 27.16 -32.60
N ALA A 62 -26.02 26.97 -31.39
CA ALA A 62 -25.51 25.70 -30.94
C ALA A 62 -26.72 24.78 -30.83
N ASN A 63 -27.17 24.28 -31.98
CA ASN A 63 -27.84 22.99 -32.08
C ASN A 63 -26.81 21.88 -31.79
N GLY A 64 -26.04 22.04 -30.71
CA GLY A 64 -25.55 20.93 -29.95
C GLY A 64 -26.76 20.41 -29.21
N ALA A 65 -27.58 19.60 -29.90
CA ALA A 65 -28.26 18.53 -29.21
C ALA A 65 -27.16 17.77 -28.49
N GLN A 66 -26.91 18.17 -27.25
CA GLN A 66 -26.05 17.46 -26.34
C GLN A 66 -26.72 16.10 -26.31
N LEU A 67 -26.12 15.13 -27.01
CA LEU A 67 -26.38 13.73 -26.79
C LEU A 67 -26.02 13.53 -25.32
N ARG A 68 -26.96 13.85 -24.43
CA ARG A 68 -27.09 13.22 -23.13
C ARG A 68 -27.45 11.79 -23.48
N GLY A 69 -26.47 11.05 -24.00
CA GLY A 69 -26.46 9.63 -23.88
C GLY A 69 -26.79 9.39 -22.41
N THR A 70 -27.88 8.66 -22.17
CA THR A 70 -28.13 8.12 -20.85
C THR A 70 -26.82 7.54 -20.38
N ARG A 71 -26.28 8.02 -19.25
CA ARG A 71 -25.12 7.37 -18.63
C ARG A 71 -25.56 5.94 -18.36
N GLY A 72 -25.22 5.02 -19.26
CA GLY A 72 -25.36 3.60 -19.00
C GLY A 72 -24.50 3.32 -17.79
N SER A 73 -25.04 2.58 -16.81
CA SER A 73 -24.17 2.00 -15.80
C SER A 73 -23.27 1.01 -16.51
N SER A 74 -21.95 1.07 -16.29
CA SER A 74 -21.00 0.07 -16.77
C SER A 74 -21.28 -1.35 -16.23
N GLY A 75 -22.31 -1.51 -15.38
CA GLY A 75 -22.55 -2.73 -14.60
C GLY A 75 -21.50 -2.94 -13.52
N VAL A 76 -20.62 -1.97 -13.28
CA VAL A 76 -19.53 -2.08 -12.30
C VAL A 76 -19.53 -0.85 -11.40
N ARG A 77 -19.49 -1.08 -10.08
CA ARG A 77 -19.32 -0.04 -9.05
C ARG A 77 -18.03 -0.30 -8.30
N LEU A 78 -17.21 0.73 -8.15
CA LEU A 78 -15.98 0.70 -7.37
C LEU A 78 -16.18 1.57 -6.13
N ARG A 79 -15.82 1.04 -4.96
CA ARG A 79 -15.72 1.80 -3.72
C ARG A 79 -14.32 1.65 -3.17
N TRP A 80 -13.65 2.79 -3.00
CA TRP A 80 -12.38 2.83 -2.29
C TRP A 80 -12.64 2.69 -0.79
N LEU A 81 -12.01 1.70 -0.18
CA LEU A 81 -12.11 1.46 1.26
C LEU A 81 -11.06 2.29 2.02
N GLY A 82 -10.02 2.76 1.32
CA GLY A 82 -8.87 3.50 1.85
C GLY A 82 -7.59 2.66 1.80
N ASN A 83 -6.42 3.32 1.89
CA ASN A 83 -5.11 2.71 1.63
C ASN A 83 -5.11 2.03 0.22
N ASN A 84 -4.79 0.74 0.18
CA ASN A 84 -4.84 -0.20 -0.93
C ASN A 84 -6.24 -0.81 -1.19
N GLY A 85 -7.18 -0.69 -0.25
CA GLY A 85 -8.42 -1.46 -0.24
C GLY A 85 -9.48 -1.01 -1.24
N TRP A 86 -10.03 -1.96 -2.00
CA TRP A 86 -11.15 -1.72 -2.93
C TRP A 86 -12.27 -2.74 -2.77
N GLU A 87 -13.52 -2.28 -2.93
CA GLU A 87 -14.68 -3.12 -3.20
C GLU A 87 -15.12 -2.89 -4.65
N ILE A 88 -15.18 -3.97 -5.43
CA ILE A 88 -15.67 -3.97 -6.81
C ILE A 88 -16.94 -4.79 -6.87
N ARG A 89 -18.07 -4.13 -7.12
CA ARG A 89 -19.36 -4.78 -7.34
C ARG A 89 -19.68 -4.86 -8.82
N ILE A 90 -20.01 -6.05 -9.29
CA ILE A 90 -20.30 -6.36 -10.69
C ILE A 90 -21.74 -6.84 -10.78
N ASP A 91 -22.58 -6.06 -11.45
CA ASP A 91 -23.97 -6.41 -11.71
C ASP A 91 -24.01 -7.59 -12.70
N ARG A 92 -24.82 -8.60 -12.39
CA ARG A 92 -24.98 -9.80 -13.21
C ARG A 92 -26.45 -9.92 -13.60
N PRO A 93 -26.82 -9.70 -14.87
CA PRO A 93 -28.21 -9.76 -15.29
C PRO A 93 -28.89 -11.07 -14.89
N GLY A 94 -30.03 -10.97 -14.19
CA GLY A 94 -30.79 -12.13 -13.70
C GLY A 94 -30.16 -12.87 -12.52
N LYS A 95 -29.09 -12.35 -11.91
CA LYS A 95 -28.38 -12.95 -10.77
C LYS A 95 -28.06 -11.90 -9.71
N GLN A 96 -27.68 -12.36 -8.52
CA GLN A 96 -27.15 -11.44 -7.50
C GLN A 96 -25.83 -10.82 -7.99
N PRO A 97 -25.55 -9.54 -7.69
CA PRO A 97 -24.26 -8.93 -8.02
C PRO A 97 -23.10 -9.72 -7.40
N ALA A 98 -21.99 -9.84 -8.12
CA ALA A 98 -20.76 -10.35 -7.55
C ALA A 98 -19.99 -9.22 -6.85
N THR A 99 -19.27 -9.52 -5.79
CA THR A 99 -18.39 -8.58 -5.09
C THR A 99 -16.98 -9.14 -4.94
N VAL A 100 -16.00 -8.37 -5.41
CA VAL A 100 -14.58 -8.66 -5.26
C VAL A 100 -13.97 -7.62 -4.31
N LEU A 101 -13.30 -8.08 -3.26
CA LEU A 101 -12.47 -7.23 -2.42
C LEU A 101 -11.02 -7.34 -2.85
N ILE A 102 -10.30 -6.22 -2.89
CA ILE A 102 -8.85 -6.18 -3.11
C ILE A 102 -8.23 -5.59 -1.86
N ASP A 103 -7.29 -6.32 -1.25
CA ASP A 103 -6.51 -5.92 -0.07
C ASP A 103 -7.34 -5.17 1.01
N PRO A 104 -8.43 -5.76 1.52
CA PRO A 104 -9.31 -5.04 2.43
C PRO A 104 -8.64 -4.86 3.80
N TRP A 105 -8.02 -3.71 4.06
CA TRP A 105 -7.49 -3.35 5.39
C TRP A 105 -8.19 -2.12 5.98
N LEU A 106 -9.18 -2.41 6.82
CA LEU A 106 -10.05 -1.47 7.51
C LEU A 106 -9.54 -1.17 8.93
N THR A 107 -8.96 -2.15 9.63
CA THR A 107 -8.47 -2.01 11.01
C THR A 107 -7.46 -0.87 11.19
N ARG A 108 -6.48 -0.75 10.29
CA ARG A 108 -5.47 0.34 10.28
C ARG A 108 -4.84 0.63 11.64
N PHE A 109 -4.35 -0.43 12.29
CA PHE A 109 -3.61 -0.26 13.54
C PHE A 109 -2.38 0.64 13.33
N HIS A 110 -1.98 1.33 14.39
CA HIS A 110 -0.86 2.25 14.35
C HIS A 110 0.46 1.48 14.17
N THR A 111 1.24 1.81 13.13
CA THR A 111 2.49 1.12 12.81
C THR A 111 3.76 1.91 13.12
N GLY A 112 3.63 3.21 13.46
CA GLY A 112 4.77 4.12 13.57
C GLY A 112 5.38 4.56 12.23
N THR A 113 4.99 3.96 11.09
CA THR A 113 5.60 4.19 9.76
C THR A 113 5.69 5.68 9.36
N TYR A 114 4.74 6.49 9.79
CA TYR A 114 4.68 7.93 9.47
C TYR A 114 5.35 8.84 10.51
N THR A 115 6.02 8.26 11.51
CA THR A 115 6.80 9.00 12.50
C THR A 115 8.26 9.14 12.04
N PRO A 116 9.03 10.13 12.56
CA PRO A 116 10.46 10.23 12.27
C PRO A 116 11.28 8.99 12.67
N ALA A 117 10.78 8.18 13.61
CA ALA A 117 11.41 6.94 14.05
C ALA A 117 11.18 5.77 13.06
N GLY A 118 10.24 5.91 12.12
CA GLY A 118 9.84 4.86 11.20
C GLY A 118 8.93 3.81 11.85
N ALA A 119 8.73 2.70 11.13
CA ALA A 119 7.89 1.60 11.60
C ALA A 119 8.41 1.03 12.93
N ASP A 120 7.52 0.85 13.90
CA ASP A 120 7.84 0.26 15.19
C ASP A 120 7.73 -1.27 15.08
N PRO A 121 8.86 -2.02 15.16
CA PRO A 121 8.85 -3.47 15.07
C PRO A 121 8.13 -4.17 16.23
N LYS A 122 7.79 -3.44 17.30
CA LYS A 122 7.00 -3.95 18.43
C LYS A 122 5.50 -3.74 18.25
N THR A 123 5.07 -3.14 17.14
CA THR A 123 3.64 -3.00 16.83
C THR A 123 3.01 -4.37 16.71
N GLU A 124 1.98 -4.62 17.50
CA GLU A 124 1.17 -5.83 17.39
C GLU A 124 0.26 -5.75 16.16
N LEU A 125 0.16 -6.86 15.43
CA LEU A 125 -0.83 -7.02 14.37
C LEU A 125 -2.20 -7.25 15.02
N THR A 126 -3.08 -6.25 14.95
CA THR A 126 -4.45 -6.34 15.49
C THR A 126 -5.48 -6.36 14.37
N VAL A 127 -6.66 -6.86 14.70
CA VAL A 127 -7.83 -6.90 13.82
C VAL A 127 -9.03 -6.37 14.62
N ASP A 128 -9.65 -5.30 14.15
CA ASP A 128 -10.85 -4.71 14.75
C ASP A 128 -12.09 -5.27 14.03
N THR A 129 -12.58 -6.42 14.50
CA THR A 129 -13.72 -7.11 13.88
C THR A 129 -15.01 -6.29 13.96
N ASP A 130 -15.21 -5.52 15.03
CA ASP A 130 -16.39 -4.68 15.18
C ASP A 130 -16.38 -3.52 14.17
N LEU A 131 -15.22 -2.92 13.90
CA LEU A 131 -15.06 -1.97 12.81
C LEU A 131 -15.35 -2.61 11.46
N ILE A 132 -14.76 -3.77 11.18
CA ILE A 132 -14.98 -4.48 9.91
C ILE A 132 -16.47 -4.80 9.70
N ASP A 133 -17.14 -5.34 10.72
CA ASP A 133 -18.54 -5.77 10.64
C ASP A 133 -19.50 -4.59 10.44
N ARG A 134 -19.19 -3.40 10.97
CA ARG A 134 -19.96 -2.17 10.71
C ARG A 134 -19.99 -1.78 9.23
N HIS A 135 -18.99 -2.17 8.44
CA HIS A 135 -18.98 -1.91 7.00
C HIS A 135 -19.88 -2.86 6.20
N ARG A 136 -20.37 -3.95 6.80
CA ARG A 136 -21.29 -4.92 6.17
C ARG A 136 -20.82 -5.34 4.77
N LEU A 137 -19.52 -5.64 4.66
CA LEU A 137 -18.94 -6.09 3.41
C LEU A 137 -19.49 -7.48 3.06
N VAL A 138 -19.65 -7.72 1.76
CA VAL A 138 -19.91 -9.04 1.19
C VAL A 138 -18.83 -9.30 0.16
N ALA A 139 -18.44 -10.55 -0.04
CA ALA A 139 -17.39 -10.90 -0.98
C ALA A 139 -17.63 -12.30 -1.53
N ASP A 140 -17.51 -12.45 -2.84
CA ASP A 140 -17.36 -13.75 -3.50
C ASP A 140 -15.87 -14.11 -3.59
N GLN A 141 -15.00 -13.10 -3.81
CA GLN A 141 -13.55 -13.26 -3.75
C GLN A 141 -12.87 -12.13 -3.00
N ILE A 142 -11.74 -12.47 -2.37
CA ILE A 142 -10.79 -11.53 -1.79
C ILE A 142 -9.46 -11.72 -2.51
N LEU A 143 -8.91 -10.66 -3.09
CA LEU A 143 -7.63 -10.70 -3.80
C LEU A 143 -6.56 -10.06 -2.92
N VAL A 144 -5.50 -10.82 -2.62
CA VAL A 144 -4.32 -10.33 -1.89
C VAL A 144 -3.20 -10.07 -2.90
N THR A 145 -2.78 -8.82 -3.02
CA THR A 145 -1.82 -8.41 -4.06
C THR A 145 -0.37 -8.65 -3.68
N HIS A 146 0.01 -8.45 -2.41
CA HIS A 146 1.34 -8.76 -1.86
C HIS A 146 1.30 -8.93 -0.33
N GLY A 147 2.40 -9.36 0.28
CA GLY A 147 2.45 -9.83 1.66
C GLY A 147 2.65 -8.80 2.78
N HIS A 148 2.54 -7.49 2.53
CA HIS A 148 2.75 -6.49 3.59
C HIS A 148 1.62 -6.49 4.64
N TYR A 149 1.94 -6.01 5.84
CA TYR A 149 1.00 -5.94 6.97
C TYR A 149 -0.29 -5.17 6.67
N ASP A 150 -0.31 -4.28 5.68
CA ASP A 150 -1.48 -3.48 5.32
C ASP A 150 -2.40 -4.15 4.30
N HIS A 151 -2.15 -5.41 3.92
CA HIS A 151 -2.92 -6.16 2.91
C HIS A 151 -3.69 -7.37 3.46
N LEU A 152 -3.24 -7.95 4.58
CA LEU A 152 -3.65 -9.28 5.04
C LEU A 152 -4.48 -9.34 6.34
N PRO A 153 -4.25 -8.52 7.38
CA PRO A 153 -4.75 -8.80 8.73
C PRO A 153 -6.27 -9.01 8.83
N ASP A 154 -7.06 -8.27 8.05
CA ASP A 154 -8.52 -8.36 8.11
C ASP A 154 -9.09 -9.47 7.22
N VAL A 155 -8.28 -10.02 6.30
CA VAL A 155 -8.70 -11.03 5.32
C VAL A 155 -9.23 -12.30 5.99
N PRO A 156 -8.61 -12.90 7.02
CA PRO A 156 -9.16 -14.07 7.71
C PRO A 156 -10.57 -13.85 8.25
N HIS A 157 -10.85 -12.68 8.83
CA HIS A 157 -12.17 -12.36 9.37
C HIS A 157 -13.20 -12.22 8.25
N LEU A 158 -12.86 -11.45 7.20
CA LEU A 158 -13.73 -11.27 6.05
C LEU A 158 -14.01 -12.58 5.31
N ALA A 159 -13.01 -13.45 5.14
CA ALA A 159 -13.17 -14.74 4.50
C ALA A 159 -14.16 -15.63 5.28
N ARG A 160 -14.05 -15.67 6.61
CA ARG A 160 -15.00 -16.39 7.49
C ARG A 160 -16.42 -15.86 7.39
N THR A 161 -16.60 -14.55 7.49
CA THR A 161 -17.95 -13.95 7.57
C THR A 161 -18.66 -13.90 6.22
N THR A 162 -17.91 -13.87 5.12
CA THR A 162 -18.49 -13.79 3.76
C THR A 162 -18.55 -15.13 3.03
N GLY A 163 -17.71 -16.09 3.39
CA GLY A 163 -17.58 -17.34 2.64
C GLY A 163 -16.66 -17.22 1.41
N ALA A 164 -16.00 -16.08 1.20
CA ALA A 164 -15.25 -15.78 -0.02
C ALA A 164 -14.07 -16.73 -0.27
N THR A 165 -13.75 -16.96 -1.54
CA THR A 165 -12.46 -17.52 -1.94
C THR A 165 -11.38 -16.45 -1.89
N VAL A 166 -10.30 -16.71 -1.17
CA VAL A 166 -9.14 -15.82 -1.07
C VAL A 166 -8.10 -16.25 -2.11
N LEU A 167 -7.76 -15.33 -3.02
CA LEU A 167 -6.79 -15.54 -4.08
C LEU A 167 -5.48 -14.82 -3.72
N GLY A 168 -4.37 -15.56 -3.75
CA GLY A 168 -3.04 -15.04 -3.48
C GLY A 168 -1.96 -16.04 -3.87
N THR A 169 -0.69 -15.67 -3.71
CA THR A 169 0.44 -16.57 -3.95
C THR A 169 0.56 -17.62 -2.86
N GLU A 170 1.46 -18.59 -3.03
CA GLU A 170 1.77 -19.58 -1.98
C GLU A 170 2.20 -18.90 -0.67
N THR A 171 3.02 -17.85 -0.79
CA THR A 171 3.40 -16.99 0.32
C THR A 171 2.18 -16.39 1.02
N HIS A 172 1.24 -15.80 0.28
CA HIS A 172 0.01 -15.25 0.88
C HIS A 172 -0.78 -16.34 1.60
N ALA A 173 -0.91 -17.53 1.00
CA ALA A 173 -1.62 -18.64 1.64
C ALA A 173 -0.96 -19.04 2.97
N ASN A 174 0.37 -19.10 3.04
CA ASN A 174 1.09 -19.42 4.27
C ASN A 174 0.93 -18.33 5.34
N LEU A 175 1.03 -17.05 4.97
CA LEU A 175 0.78 -15.93 5.88
C LEU A 175 -0.66 -15.94 6.39
N LEU A 176 -1.64 -16.13 5.51
CA LEU A 176 -3.05 -16.18 5.88
C LEU A 176 -3.40 -17.37 6.78
N ARG A 177 -2.79 -18.54 6.55
CA ARG A 177 -2.91 -19.69 7.48
C ARG A 177 -2.36 -19.34 8.86
N ALA A 178 -1.20 -18.69 8.93
CA ALA A 178 -0.63 -18.24 10.20
C ALA A 178 -1.53 -17.21 10.91
N LEU A 179 -2.28 -16.40 10.15
CA LEU A 179 -3.30 -15.47 10.67
C LEU A 179 -4.67 -16.14 10.93
N GLY A 180 -4.79 -17.46 10.74
CA GLY A 180 -5.99 -18.23 11.04
C GLY A 180 -7.10 -18.16 9.98
N ALA A 181 -6.77 -17.90 8.71
CA ALA A 181 -7.75 -17.97 7.62
C ALA A 181 -8.29 -19.40 7.42
N PRO A 182 -9.57 -19.58 7.01
CA PRO A 182 -10.12 -20.90 6.72
C PRO A 182 -9.40 -21.55 5.53
N GLU A 183 -8.71 -22.67 5.75
CA GLU A 183 -7.86 -23.28 4.72
C GLU A 183 -8.61 -23.63 3.43
N GLY A 184 -9.86 -24.10 3.54
CA GLY A 184 -10.71 -24.44 2.39
C GLY A 184 -11.13 -23.25 1.54
N GLN A 185 -10.87 -22.02 1.99
CA GLN A 185 -11.14 -20.79 1.24
C GLN A 185 -9.89 -20.24 0.53
N LEU A 186 -8.69 -20.78 0.79
CA LEU A 186 -7.45 -20.28 0.19
C LEU A 186 -7.20 -20.94 -1.17
N SER A 187 -6.98 -20.12 -2.20
CA SER A 187 -6.67 -20.57 -3.55
C SER A 187 -5.39 -19.90 -4.06
N VAL A 188 -4.38 -20.73 -4.32
CA VAL A 188 -3.06 -20.26 -4.76
C VAL A 188 -3.05 -19.91 -6.25
N VAL A 189 -2.46 -18.77 -6.59
CA VAL A 189 -2.21 -18.29 -7.96
C VAL A 189 -0.76 -17.84 -8.12
N SER A 190 -0.21 -17.95 -9.33
CA SER A 190 1.21 -17.66 -9.64
C SER A 190 1.41 -16.51 -10.66
N GLY A 191 0.34 -16.10 -11.35
CA GLY A 191 0.36 -15.08 -12.39
C GLY A 191 0.34 -15.68 -13.80
N GLY A 192 -0.55 -15.15 -14.64
CA GLY A 192 -0.86 -15.66 -15.98
C GLY A 192 -2.25 -16.32 -16.08
N GLU A 193 -2.86 -16.64 -14.94
CA GLU A 193 -4.17 -17.29 -14.88
C GLU A 193 -5.30 -16.36 -15.32
N TYR A 194 -6.31 -16.95 -15.96
CA TYR A 194 -7.61 -16.34 -16.25
C TYR A 194 -8.67 -17.13 -15.50
N LEU A 195 -9.01 -16.68 -14.30
CA LEU A 195 -10.03 -17.30 -13.46
C LEU A 195 -11.40 -16.85 -13.94
N ARG A 196 -12.13 -17.76 -14.58
CA ARG A 196 -13.48 -17.50 -15.08
C ARG A 196 -14.47 -17.59 -13.93
N CYS A 197 -15.10 -16.46 -13.63
CA CYS A 197 -16.21 -16.37 -12.71
C CYS A 197 -17.51 -16.21 -13.50
N ASP A 198 -18.64 -16.41 -12.84
CA ASP A 198 -19.95 -16.20 -13.46
C ASP A 198 -20.19 -14.69 -13.66
N GLY A 199 -20.09 -14.22 -14.90
CA GLY A 199 -20.31 -12.81 -15.28
C GLY A 199 -19.06 -11.92 -15.31
N TYR A 200 -17.89 -12.43 -14.94
CA TYR A 200 -16.62 -11.68 -14.97
C TYR A 200 -15.41 -12.62 -14.99
N THR A 201 -14.21 -12.08 -15.23
CA THR A 201 -12.97 -12.86 -15.23
C THR A 201 -11.91 -12.11 -14.44
N ILE A 202 -11.22 -12.82 -13.56
CA ILE A 202 -10.04 -12.31 -12.85
C ILE A 202 -8.81 -12.79 -13.61
N ARG A 203 -8.06 -11.84 -14.19
CA ARG A 203 -6.75 -12.12 -14.78
C ARG A 203 -5.67 -11.80 -13.77
N VAL A 204 -4.92 -12.82 -13.36
CA VAL A 204 -3.80 -12.65 -12.42
C VAL A 204 -2.56 -12.26 -13.22
N LEU A 205 -1.89 -11.19 -12.81
CA LEU A 205 -0.67 -10.70 -13.43
C LEU A 205 0.46 -10.72 -12.41
N ARG A 206 1.66 -11.13 -12.84
CA ARG A 206 2.86 -10.96 -12.02
C ARG A 206 3.16 -9.47 -11.90
N SER A 207 3.34 -9.02 -10.66
CA SER A 207 3.74 -7.66 -10.35
C SER A 207 5.12 -7.64 -9.71
N LEU A 208 5.89 -6.57 -9.96
CA LEU A 208 7.09 -6.26 -9.20
C LEU A 208 6.68 -5.39 -8.03
N HIS A 209 7.03 -5.81 -6.82
CA HIS A 209 6.85 -5.00 -5.61
C HIS A 209 8.18 -4.41 -5.15
N SER A 210 8.14 -3.26 -4.50
CA SER A 210 9.34 -2.45 -4.20
C SER A 210 10.31 -3.20 -3.30
N MET A 211 11.51 -3.48 -3.82
CA MET A 211 12.65 -3.99 -3.05
C MET A 211 13.76 -2.92 -3.00
N PRO A 212 13.60 -1.86 -2.20
CA PRO A 212 14.61 -0.82 -2.05
C PRO A 212 15.96 -1.37 -1.56
N GLY A 213 17.02 -0.64 -1.90
CA GLY A 213 18.37 -0.88 -1.39
C GLY A 213 19.23 -1.82 -2.24
N PRO A 214 20.56 -1.83 -2.04
CA PRO A 214 21.53 -2.52 -2.89
C PRO A 214 21.40 -4.04 -2.92
N ARG A 215 20.61 -4.62 -2.00
CA ARG A 215 20.42 -6.07 -1.83
C ARG A 215 18.95 -6.50 -1.88
N ALA A 216 18.09 -5.72 -2.52
CA ALA A 216 16.67 -6.02 -2.59
C ALA A 216 16.05 -6.19 -1.18
N GLN A 217 16.27 -5.19 -0.32
CA GLN A 217 15.72 -5.23 1.03
C GLN A 217 14.22 -4.97 0.94
N VAL A 218 13.43 -5.82 1.59
CA VAL A 218 12.02 -5.53 1.84
C VAL A 218 11.99 -4.57 3.03
N PRO A 219 11.51 -3.33 2.86
CA PRO A 219 11.60 -2.29 3.88
C PRO A 219 10.67 -2.58 5.07
N PHE A 220 9.70 -3.48 4.87
CA PHE A 220 8.75 -3.93 5.88
C PHE A 220 8.65 -5.47 5.83
N PRO A 221 8.48 -6.17 6.96
CA PRO A 221 8.25 -7.60 6.95
C PRO A 221 6.93 -7.94 6.23
N GLY A 222 7.01 -8.87 5.27
CA GLY A 222 5.91 -9.28 4.40
C GLY A 222 6.31 -9.31 2.92
N THR A 223 6.19 -10.46 2.25
CA THR A 223 6.55 -10.65 0.83
C THR A 223 5.31 -10.80 -0.03
#